data_AF-A0A4D8Q7D3-F1
#
_entry.id   AF-A0A4D8Q7D3-F1
#
_cell.length_a   1.000
_cell.length_b   1.000
_cell.length_c   1.000
_cell.angle_alpha   90.00
_cell.angle_beta   90.00
_cell.angle_gamma   90.00
#
_symmetry.space_group_name_H-M   'P 1'
#
loop_
_entity.id
_entity.type
_entity.pdbx_description
1 polymer ?
#
loop_
_entity_poly.entity_id
_entity_poly.type
_entity_poly.pdbx_seq_one_letter_code
_entity_poly.pdbx_strand_id
1 'polypeptide(L)'
;MSPLALPTRHGQRYPRRVFATPHDLADALAEGIATRLRDALVSRGGASLVVSGGRTPEALFTRLAAMPLDWSAVTVTLADERWVPPTDTASNEALVRRSLLTGPAAQARFVGLYTGHASPEAGEDACNTRVGALSRPFDVVLLGMGEDGHTASLFPGSRCRGVGGHRPSGPTVGGHLRSL
;
A
#
# COMPACT_ATOMS: atom_id res chain seq x y z
N MET A 1 26.81 -12.97 -5.22
CA MET A 1 25.77 -11.93 -5.37
C MET A 1 25.67 -11.21 -4.04
N SER A 2 26.16 -9.97 -3.96
CA SER A 2 26.15 -9.19 -2.71
C SER A 2 24.73 -8.77 -2.35
N PRO A 3 24.30 -8.90 -1.09
CA PRO A 3 23.02 -8.37 -0.66
C PRO A 3 23.05 -6.84 -0.75
N LEU A 4 22.03 -6.27 -1.39
CA LEU A 4 21.79 -4.84 -1.44
C LEU A 4 21.53 -4.34 -0.01
N ALA A 5 22.55 -3.78 0.63
CA ALA A 5 22.41 -3.14 1.93
C ALA A 5 21.51 -1.90 1.74
N LEU A 6 20.30 -1.95 2.31
CA LEU A 6 19.49 -0.74 2.49
C LEU A 6 20.30 0.23 3.37
N PRO A 7 20.54 1.48 2.94
CA PRO A 7 21.24 2.43 3.78
C PRO A 7 20.36 2.78 4.98
N THR A 8 20.70 2.25 6.15
CA THR A 8 20.14 2.69 7.45
C THR A 8 20.68 4.08 7.77
N ARG A 9 20.03 5.13 7.27
CA ARG A 9 20.35 6.51 7.67
C ARG A 9 19.69 6.85 9.00
N HIS A 10 20.32 6.44 10.10
CA HIS A 10 20.00 7.00 11.42
C HIS A 10 20.11 8.53 11.36
N GLY A 11 19.02 9.24 11.72
CA GLY A 11 18.98 10.71 11.78
C GLY A 11 18.32 11.43 10.60
N GLN A 12 17.75 10.71 9.62
CA GLN A 12 16.98 11.38 8.55
C GLN A 12 15.67 11.95 9.10
N ARG A 13 15.62 13.27 9.29
CA ARG A 13 14.37 13.99 9.61
C ARG A 13 13.51 14.08 8.36
N TYR A 14 12.40 13.35 8.33
CA TYR A 14 11.37 13.58 7.33
C TYR A 14 10.65 14.90 7.65
N PRO A 15 10.42 15.76 6.65
CA PRO A 15 9.72 17.02 6.87
C PRO A 15 8.28 16.73 7.30
N ARG A 16 7.93 17.13 8.53
CA ARG A 16 6.56 17.08 9.03
C ARG A 16 5.80 18.29 8.50
N ARG A 17 4.72 18.04 7.75
CA ARG A 17 3.76 19.06 7.32
C ARG A 17 2.48 18.91 8.14
N VAL A 18 1.95 20.02 8.62
CA VAL A 18 0.70 20.08 9.38
C VAL A 18 -0.29 20.91 8.57
N PHE A 19 -1.53 20.48 8.51
CA PHE A 19 -2.59 21.11 7.74
C PHE A 19 -3.73 21.48 8.68
N ALA A 20 -4.41 22.58 8.38
CA ALA A 20 -5.51 23.09 9.21
C ALA A 20 -6.74 22.17 9.12
N THR A 21 -7.00 21.61 7.94
CA THR A 21 -8.16 20.73 7.72
C THR A 21 -7.77 19.42 7.01
N PRO A 22 -8.60 18.36 7.13
CA PRO A 22 -8.44 17.14 6.35
C PRO A 22 -8.51 17.37 4.83
N HIS A 23 -9.22 18.41 4.39
CA HIS A 23 -9.34 18.78 2.98
C HIS A 23 -8.00 19.29 2.45
N ASP A 24 -7.37 20.22 3.16
CA ASP A 24 -6.06 20.78 2.79
C ASP A 24 -4.99 19.68 2.75
N LEU A 25 -5.05 18.73 3.69
CA LEU A 25 -4.20 17.55 3.68
C LEU A 25 -4.43 16.70 2.43
N ALA A 26 -5.69 16.42 2.09
CA ALA A 26 -6.04 15.62 0.91
C ALA A 26 -5.59 16.28 -0.39
N ASP A 27 -5.75 17.61 -0.52
CA ASP A 27 -5.26 18.37 -1.67
C ASP A 27 -3.74 18.32 -1.79
N ALA A 28 -3.04 18.62 -0.70
CA ALA A 28 -1.59 18.64 -0.69
C ALA A 28 -0.98 17.26 -0.92
N LEU A 29 -1.63 16.19 -0.44
CA LEU A 29 -1.23 14.81 -0.72
C LEU A 29 -1.52 14.44 -2.17
N ALA A 30 -2.69 14.77 -2.71
CA ALA A 30 -3.04 14.48 -4.10
C ALA A 30 -2.02 15.10 -5.06
N GLU A 31 -1.71 16.39 -4.87
CA GLU A 31 -0.72 17.10 -5.69
C GLU A 31 0.69 16.52 -5.52
N GLY A 32 1.08 16.20 -4.27
CA GLY A 32 2.38 15.61 -3.98
C GLY A 32 2.58 14.21 -4.56
N ILE A 33 1.51 13.40 -4.62
CA ILE A 33 1.49 12.09 -5.26
C ILE A 33 1.53 12.27 -6.77
N ALA A 34 0.66 13.11 -7.33
CA ALA A 34 0.58 13.36 -8.77
C ALA A 34 1.91 13.86 -9.34
N THR A 35 2.61 14.74 -8.62
CA THR A 35 3.95 15.20 -9.01
C THR A 35 4.94 14.04 -9.12
N ARG A 36 5.01 13.15 -8.12
CA ARG A 36 5.92 11.99 -8.13
C ARG A 36 5.57 10.99 -9.23
N LEU A 37 4.28 10.74 -9.45
CA LEU A 37 3.84 9.88 -10.54
C LEU A 37 4.19 10.50 -11.90
N ARG A 38 4.02 11.81 -12.07
CA ARG A 38 4.39 12.53 -13.29
C ARG A 38 5.89 12.42 -13.58
N ASP A 39 6.72 12.59 -12.56
CA ASP A 39 8.18 12.45 -12.71
C ASP A 39 8.57 11.01 -13.13
N ALA A 40 7.91 10.01 -12.56
CA ALA A 40 8.11 8.60 -12.93
C ALA A 40 7.65 8.30 -14.37
N LEU A 41 6.49 8.82 -14.76
CA LEU A 41 5.97 8.70 -16.13
C LEU A 41 6.92 9.33 -17.15
N VAL A 42 7.42 10.54 -16.89
CA VAL A 42 8.37 11.23 -17.79
C VAL A 42 9.71 10.49 -17.86
N SER A 43 10.22 9.99 -16.73
CA SER A 43 11.55 9.38 -16.69
C SER A 43 11.61 7.94 -17.18
N ARG A 44 10.53 7.16 -17.04
CA ARG A 44 10.54 5.72 -17.31
C ARG A 44 9.36 5.21 -18.15
N GLY A 45 8.40 6.08 -18.50
CA GLY A 45 7.21 5.68 -19.24
C GLY A 45 6.18 4.89 -18.42
N GLY A 46 6.34 4.84 -17.10
CA GLY A 46 5.43 4.11 -16.22
C GLY A 46 5.62 4.50 -14.75
N ALA A 47 4.53 4.47 -13.99
CA ALA A 47 4.54 4.81 -12.57
C ALA A 47 3.76 3.80 -11.72
N SER A 48 4.14 3.70 -10.45
CA SER A 48 3.57 2.73 -9.51
C SER A 48 3.10 3.39 -8.22
N LEU A 49 1.86 3.10 -7.83
CA LEU A 49 1.21 3.62 -6.64
C LEU A 49 0.72 2.48 -5.75
N VAL A 50 1.26 2.40 -4.54
CA VAL A 50 0.79 1.48 -3.51
C VAL A 50 -0.03 2.27 -2.50
N VAL A 51 -1.25 1.82 -2.21
CA VAL A 51 -2.14 2.50 -1.26
C VAL A 51 -2.64 1.59 -0.16
N SER A 52 -2.80 2.13 1.05
CA SER A 52 -3.53 1.46 2.12
C SER A 52 -5.01 1.85 2.11
N GLY A 53 -5.84 1.01 2.70
CA GLY A 53 -7.24 1.37 3.00
C GLY A 53 -7.39 2.37 4.13
N GLY A 54 -8.60 2.41 4.70
CA GLY A 54 -8.97 3.26 5.83
C GLY A 54 -10.10 4.24 5.52
N ARG A 55 -10.45 5.07 6.50
CA ARG A 55 -11.55 6.05 6.40
C ARG A 55 -11.10 7.40 5.82
N THR A 56 -9.84 7.74 6.01
CA THR A 56 -9.22 9.02 5.57
C THR A 56 -8.96 9.15 4.05
N PRO A 57 -8.66 8.09 3.27
CA PRO A 57 -8.18 8.26 1.89
C PRO A 57 -9.26 8.54 0.85
N GLU A 58 -10.56 8.49 1.15
CA GLU A 58 -11.60 8.66 0.12
C GLU A 58 -11.54 10.04 -0.55
N ALA A 59 -11.47 11.12 0.23
CA ALA A 59 -11.33 12.48 -0.31
C ALA A 59 -10.02 12.69 -1.09
N LEU A 60 -8.93 12.04 -0.66
CA LEU A 60 -7.65 12.05 -1.34
C LEU A 60 -7.74 11.32 -2.69
N PHE A 61 -8.33 10.14 -2.72
CA PHE A 61 -8.48 9.32 -3.93
C PHE A 61 -9.34 10.00 -4.97
N THR A 62 -10.47 10.62 -4.59
CA THR A 62 -11.30 11.37 -5.52
C THR A 62 -10.56 12.54 -6.15
N ARG A 63 -9.76 13.29 -5.37
CA ARG A 63 -8.93 14.39 -5.90
C ARG A 63 -7.82 13.89 -6.81
N LEU A 64 -7.13 12.84 -6.38
CA LEU A 64 -6.05 12.23 -7.14
C LEU A 64 -6.57 11.69 -8.48
N ALA A 65 -7.73 11.03 -8.49
CA ALA A 65 -8.35 10.47 -9.70
C ALA A 65 -8.60 11.51 -10.81
N ALA A 66 -8.84 12.76 -10.42
CA ALA A 66 -9.06 13.88 -11.33
C ALA A 66 -7.77 14.54 -11.83
N MET A 67 -6.60 14.14 -11.33
CA MET A 67 -5.32 14.75 -11.72
C MET A 67 -4.97 14.44 -13.17
N PRO A 68 -4.41 15.42 -13.92
CA PRO A 68 -4.00 15.24 -15.31
C PRO A 68 -2.70 14.42 -15.37
N LEU A 69 -2.85 13.10 -15.44
CA LEU A 69 -1.78 12.12 -15.59
C LEU A 69 -2.14 11.15 -16.72
N ASP A 70 -1.13 10.55 -17.34
CA ASP A 70 -1.34 9.39 -18.21
C ASP A 70 -1.62 8.15 -17.36
N TRP A 71 -2.87 8.00 -16.95
CA TRP A 71 -3.31 6.93 -16.09
C TRP A 71 -3.14 5.54 -16.71
N SER A 72 -3.14 5.43 -18.04
CA SER A 72 -2.93 4.14 -18.73
C SER A 72 -1.56 3.51 -18.43
N ALA A 73 -0.57 4.34 -18.10
CA ALA A 73 0.78 3.95 -17.72
C ALA A 73 1.00 3.88 -16.19
N VAL A 74 -0.06 4.06 -15.39
CA VAL A 74 -0.01 3.97 -13.93
C VAL A 74 -0.50 2.59 -13.48
N THR A 75 0.29 1.93 -12.64
CA THR A 75 -0.11 0.70 -11.95
C THR A 75 -0.40 0.99 -10.48
N VAL A 76 -1.60 0.61 -10.02
CA VAL A 76 -2.05 0.76 -8.64
C VAL A 76 -2.15 -0.61 -7.97
N THR A 77 -1.66 -0.73 -6.74
CA THR A 77 -1.83 -1.92 -5.90
C THR A 77 -2.07 -1.52 -4.44
N LEU A 78 -2.33 -2.51 -3.59
CA LEU A 78 -2.63 -2.30 -2.17
C LEU A 78 -1.43 -2.64 -1.29
N ALA A 79 -1.27 -1.92 -0.19
CA ALA A 79 -0.32 -2.26 0.87
C ALA A 79 -0.82 -3.42 1.74
N ASP A 80 -2.14 -3.49 1.96
CA ASP A 80 -2.85 -4.53 2.68
C ASP A 80 -4.30 -4.67 2.19
N GLU A 81 -4.93 -5.77 2.57
CA GLU A 81 -6.31 -6.07 2.20
C GLU A 81 -6.98 -6.91 3.29
N ARG A 82 -8.29 -6.73 3.46
CA ARG A 82 -9.16 -7.63 4.23
C ARG A 82 -9.48 -8.84 3.36
N TRP A 83 -9.41 -10.04 3.92
CA TRP A 83 -9.72 -11.26 3.18
C TRP A 83 -11.22 -11.49 3.00
N VAL A 84 -11.83 -10.60 2.21
CA VAL A 84 -13.24 -10.58 1.85
C VAL A 84 -13.37 -10.31 0.35
N PRO A 85 -14.49 -10.69 -0.28
CA PRO A 85 -14.71 -10.40 -1.70
C PRO A 85 -14.59 -8.90 -2.04
N PRO A 86 -14.16 -8.52 -3.25
CA PRO A 86 -14.05 -7.11 -3.67
C PRO A 86 -15.38 -6.35 -3.75
N THR A 87 -16.51 -7.03 -3.56
CA THR A 87 -17.85 -6.42 -3.47
C THR A 87 -18.21 -6.03 -2.02
N ASP A 88 -17.44 -6.48 -1.04
CA ASP A 88 -17.65 -6.18 0.37
C ASP A 88 -17.22 -4.75 0.70
N THR A 89 -17.97 -4.07 1.56
CA THR A 89 -17.69 -2.68 1.97
C THR A 89 -16.41 -2.57 2.81
N ALA A 90 -15.97 -3.67 3.43
CA ALA A 90 -14.72 -3.76 4.17
C ALA A 90 -13.48 -3.98 3.28
N SER A 91 -13.65 -4.23 1.96
CA SER A 91 -12.54 -4.41 1.04
C SER A 91 -11.85 -3.09 0.70
N ASN A 92 -10.52 -3.08 0.80
CA ASN A 92 -9.68 -1.97 0.36
C ASN A 92 -9.71 -1.84 -1.17
N GLU A 93 -9.77 -2.95 -1.91
CA GLU A 93 -10.00 -2.97 -3.35
C GLU A 93 -11.33 -2.29 -3.70
N ALA A 94 -12.42 -2.58 -2.98
CA ALA A 94 -13.70 -1.91 -3.20
C ALA A 94 -13.59 -0.38 -3.03
N LEU A 95 -12.85 0.07 -2.02
CA LEU A 95 -12.56 1.50 -1.79
C LEU A 95 -11.75 2.11 -2.93
N VAL A 96 -10.68 1.46 -3.37
CA VAL A 96 -9.85 1.96 -4.48
C VAL A 96 -10.66 2.04 -5.77
N ARG A 97 -11.48 1.03 -6.05
CA ARG A 97 -12.34 1.00 -7.25
C ARG A 97 -13.37 2.11 -7.26
N ARG A 98 -14.05 2.36 -6.14
CA ARG A 98 -15.11 3.39 -6.08
C ARG A 98 -14.57 4.82 -6.01
N SER A 99 -13.39 5.03 -5.44
CA SER A 99 -12.90 6.40 -5.14
C SER A 99 -11.72 6.82 -6.02
N LEU A 100 -10.79 5.92 -6.34
CA LEU A 100 -9.57 6.23 -7.11
C LEU A 100 -9.71 5.85 -8.59
N LEU A 101 -10.17 4.64 -8.90
CA LEU A 101 -10.25 4.13 -10.28
C LEU A 101 -11.50 4.61 -11.00
N THR A 102 -11.73 5.92 -10.97
CA THR A 102 -12.86 6.60 -11.59
C THR A 102 -12.38 7.73 -12.49
N GLY A 103 -13.25 8.22 -13.37
CA GLY A 103 -12.89 9.32 -14.28
C GLY A 103 -11.64 9.00 -15.12
N PRO A 104 -10.66 9.91 -15.24
CA PRO A 104 -9.40 9.66 -15.93
C PRO A 104 -8.62 8.46 -15.37
N ALA A 105 -8.61 8.30 -14.04
CA ALA A 105 -7.88 7.24 -13.35
C ALA A 105 -8.49 5.83 -13.50
N ALA A 106 -9.67 5.70 -14.11
CA ALA A 106 -10.23 4.40 -14.48
C ALA A 106 -9.34 3.62 -15.49
N GLN A 107 -8.44 4.32 -16.20
CA GLN A 107 -7.49 3.70 -17.13
C GLN A 107 -6.30 3.03 -16.44
N ALA A 108 -6.10 3.29 -15.14
CA ALA A 108 -4.99 2.71 -14.40
C ALA A 108 -5.11 1.20 -14.28
N ARG A 109 -3.96 0.51 -14.42
CA ARG A 109 -3.90 -0.92 -14.18
C ARG A 109 -3.97 -1.17 -12.68
N PHE A 110 -5.02 -1.85 -12.22
CA PHE A 110 -5.13 -2.25 -10.82
C PHE A 110 -4.71 -3.70 -10.59
N VAL A 111 -3.96 -3.92 -9.51
CA VAL A 111 -3.48 -5.23 -9.08
C VAL A 111 -3.89 -5.45 -7.62
N GLY A 112 -4.98 -6.20 -7.42
CA GLY A 112 -5.54 -6.51 -6.11
C GLY A 112 -4.84 -7.67 -5.41
N LEU A 113 -4.96 -7.74 -4.08
CA LEU A 113 -4.34 -8.77 -3.24
C LEU A 113 -5.27 -9.96 -2.97
N TYR A 114 -6.58 -9.77 -3.04
CA TYR A 114 -7.55 -10.86 -2.90
C TYR A 114 -7.47 -11.80 -4.11
N THR A 115 -7.38 -13.10 -3.85
CA THR A 115 -7.25 -14.13 -4.89
C THR A 115 -8.42 -15.11 -4.92
N GLY A 116 -9.44 -14.94 -4.07
CA GLY A 116 -10.62 -15.81 -4.03
C GLY A 116 -10.40 -17.18 -3.38
N HIS A 117 -9.23 -17.43 -2.80
CA HIS A 117 -8.94 -18.70 -2.12
C HIS A 117 -9.64 -18.76 -0.76
N ALA A 118 -9.79 -19.99 -0.23
CA ALA A 118 -10.54 -20.26 1.00
C ALA A 118 -10.00 -19.51 2.24
N SER A 119 -8.71 -19.20 2.26
CA SER A 119 -8.08 -18.41 3.32
C SER A 119 -6.92 -17.57 2.76
N PRO A 120 -6.45 -16.54 3.50
CA PRO A 120 -5.29 -15.75 3.11
C PRO A 120 -4.05 -16.61 2.85
N GLU A 121 -3.80 -17.60 3.71
CA GLU A 121 -2.64 -18.50 3.63
C GLU A 121 -2.71 -19.36 2.36
N ALA A 122 -3.89 -19.86 2.02
CA ALA A 122 -4.09 -20.62 0.79
C ALA A 122 -3.89 -19.78 -0.48
N GLY A 123 -4.07 -18.45 -0.38
CA GLY A 123 -3.89 -17.52 -1.49
C GLY A 123 -2.52 -16.85 -1.54
N GLU A 124 -1.62 -17.13 -0.59
CA GLU A 124 -0.35 -16.41 -0.41
C GLU A 124 0.53 -16.49 -1.66
N ASP A 125 0.76 -17.68 -2.21
CA ASP A 125 1.62 -17.88 -3.38
C ASP A 125 1.09 -17.14 -4.62
N ALA A 126 -0.23 -17.19 -4.84
CA ALA A 126 -0.87 -16.49 -5.95
C ALA A 126 -0.76 -14.97 -5.78
N CYS A 127 -0.94 -14.46 -4.55
CA CYS A 127 -0.78 -13.06 -4.22
C CYS A 127 0.68 -12.61 -4.42
N ASN A 128 1.64 -13.36 -3.89
CA ASN A 128 3.08 -13.09 -4.01
C ASN A 128 3.53 -13.11 -5.47
N THR A 129 3.05 -14.05 -6.28
CA THR A 129 3.34 -14.09 -7.72
C THR A 129 2.81 -12.84 -8.42
N ARG A 130 1.58 -12.43 -8.11
CA ARG A 130 0.94 -11.26 -8.71
C ARG A 130 1.65 -9.96 -8.35
N VAL A 131 2.01 -9.77 -7.07
CA VAL A 131 2.76 -8.59 -6.60
C VAL A 131 4.21 -8.63 -7.05
N GLY A 132 4.83 -9.81 -7.13
CA GLY A 132 6.20 -10.02 -7.57
C GLY A 132 6.43 -9.67 -9.05
N ALA A 133 5.37 -9.68 -9.87
CA ALA A 133 5.40 -9.24 -11.26
C ALA A 133 5.36 -7.71 -11.44
N LEU A 134 5.19 -6.94 -10.35
CA LEU A 134 5.18 -5.48 -10.42
C LEU A 134 6.59 -4.92 -10.55
N SER A 135 6.74 -3.88 -11.36
CA SER A 135 7.99 -3.14 -11.52
C SER A 135 8.44 -2.52 -10.19
N ARG A 136 9.73 -2.66 -9.87
CA ARG A 136 10.36 -2.08 -8.68
C ARG A 136 11.52 -1.15 -9.08
N PRO A 137 11.86 -0.15 -8.25
CA PRO A 137 11.20 0.23 -7.00
C PRO A 137 9.80 0.84 -7.21
N PHE A 138 8.96 0.81 -6.18
CA PHE A 138 7.69 1.53 -6.20
C PHE A 138 7.93 3.04 -6.10
N ASP A 139 7.14 3.85 -6.80
CA ASP A 139 7.30 5.31 -6.83
C ASP A 139 6.69 6.00 -5.62
N VAL A 140 5.47 5.57 -5.28
CA VAL A 140 4.71 6.12 -4.16
C VAL A 140 4.12 4.97 -3.36
N VAL A 141 4.39 4.98 -2.05
CA VAL A 141 3.72 4.11 -1.08
C VAL A 141 3.01 5.01 -0.08
N LEU A 142 1.68 5.01 -0.14
CA LEU A 142 0.82 5.73 0.78
C LEU A 142 0.39 4.80 1.91
N LEU A 143 0.76 5.18 3.14
CA LEU A 143 0.44 4.44 4.35
C LEU A 143 -0.34 5.32 5.32
N GLY A 144 -1.47 4.80 5.81
CA GLY A 144 -2.17 5.34 6.97
C GLY A 144 -1.53 4.89 8.29
N MET A 145 -1.76 5.67 9.35
CA MET A 145 -1.36 5.32 10.71
C MET A 145 -2.57 5.37 11.64
N GLY A 146 -2.80 4.30 12.39
CA GLY A 146 -3.80 4.24 13.45
C GLY A 146 -3.37 5.02 14.70
N GLU A 147 -4.31 5.31 15.60
CA GLU A 147 -4.03 5.98 16.88
C GLU A 147 -3.11 5.16 17.80
N ASP A 148 -3.14 3.84 17.64
CA ASP A 148 -2.25 2.86 18.25
C ASP A 148 -0.89 2.75 17.54
N GLY A 149 -0.68 3.46 16.43
CA GLY A 149 0.54 3.44 15.63
C GLY A 149 0.63 2.29 14.62
N HIS A 150 -0.43 1.50 14.40
CA HIS A 150 -0.40 0.50 13.32
C HIS A 150 -0.36 1.17 11.94
N THR A 151 0.24 0.51 10.96
CA THR A 151 0.22 0.92 9.55
C THR A 151 -0.08 -0.28 8.68
N ALA A 152 -0.90 -0.10 7.64
CA ALA A 152 -1.45 -1.24 6.89
C ALA A 152 -2.06 -2.25 7.89
N SER A 153 -1.69 -3.53 7.81
CA SER A 153 -2.06 -4.54 8.81
C SER A 153 -0.89 -4.91 9.75
N LEU A 154 0.07 -4.01 9.95
CA LEU A 154 1.22 -4.18 10.84
C LEU A 154 0.96 -3.50 12.19
N PHE A 155 0.69 -4.30 13.21
CA PHE A 155 0.37 -3.84 14.56
C PHE A 155 1.63 -3.80 15.46
N PRO A 156 1.78 -2.80 16.35
CA PRO A 156 2.87 -2.78 17.30
C PRO A 156 2.94 -4.07 18.12
N GLY A 157 4.12 -4.68 18.20
CA GLY A 157 4.34 -5.92 18.98
C GLY A 157 3.85 -7.22 18.32
N SER A 158 3.23 -7.15 17.13
CA SER A 158 2.92 -8.35 16.36
C SER A 158 4.22 -9.02 15.87
N ARG A 159 4.32 -10.34 16.03
CA ARG A 159 5.40 -11.09 15.40
C ARG A 159 5.11 -11.14 13.91
N CYS A 160 5.75 -10.28 13.12
CA CYS A 160 5.97 -10.60 11.71
C CYS A 160 6.72 -11.94 11.68
N ARG A 161 6.03 -13.04 11.38
CA ARG A 161 6.70 -14.29 11.07
C ARG A 161 7.43 -14.04 9.76
N GLY A 162 8.73 -13.84 9.84
CA GLY A 162 9.57 -13.73 8.66
C GLY A 162 9.32 -14.94 7.76
N VAL A 163 8.96 -14.67 6.51
CA VAL A 163 9.01 -15.66 5.45
C VAL A 163 10.46 -16.14 5.36
N GLY A 164 10.69 -17.39 5.74
CA GLY A 164 11.89 -18.20 5.52
C GLY A 164 13.24 -17.46 5.46
N GLY A 165 13.77 -17.08 6.63
CA GLY A 165 15.19 -16.82 6.83
C GLY A 165 15.69 -17.69 7.96
N HIS A 166 16.67 -18.56 7.67
CA HIS A 166 17.33 -19.50 8.58
C HIS A 166 17.40 -19.02 10.04
N ARG A 167 16.71 -19.71 10.95
CA ARG A 167 16.83 -19.47 12.40
C ARG A 167 18.10 -20.14 12.92
N PRO A 168 19.00 -19.45 13.64
CA PRO A 168 19.83 -20.11 14.62
C PRO A 168 18.97 -20.46 15.85
N SER A 169 19.13 -21.68 16.33
CA SER A 169 18.42 -22.28 17.45
C SER A 169 18.65 -21.54 18.78
N GLY A 170 17.56 -21.22 19.48
CA GLY A 170 17.54 -20.68 20.85
C GLY A 170 16.15 -20.88 21.48
N PRO A 171 16.03 -21.04 22.81
CA PRO A 171 14.97 -21.83 23.42
C PRO A 171 13.62 -21.12 23.43
N THR A 172 12.59 -21.91 23.10
CA THR A 172 11.18 -21.53 23.09
C THR A 172 10.63 -21.39 24.51
N VAL A 173 10.05 -20.24 24.84
CA VAL A 173 9.10 -20.12 25.95
C VAL A 173 7.74 -19.75 25.37
N GLY A 174 6.77 -20.63 25.59
CA GLY A 174 5.42 -20.55 25.06
C GLY A 174 4.57 -19.47 25.72
N GLY A 175 3.65 -18.91 24.93
CA GLY A 175 2.55 -18.08 25.39
C GLY A 175 1.38 -18.25 24.43
N HIS A 176 0.31 -18.86 24.91
CA HIS A 176 -0.98 -19.03 24.22
C HIS A 176 -1.54 -17.67 23.77
N LEU A 177 -1.97 -17.58 22.51
CA LEU A 177 -2.93 -16.56 22.06
C LEU A 177 -4.34 -17.18 22.07
N ARG A 178 -5.24 -16.57 22.84
CA ARG A 178 -6.68 -16.63 22.58
C ARG A 178 -7.05 -15.48 21.65
N SER A 179 -7.86 -15.82 20.66
CA SER A 179 -8.51 -14.96 19.68
C SER A 179 -9.35 -13.85 20.32
N LEU A 180 -9.19 -12.61 19.84
CA LEU A 180 -10.26 -11.65 19.56
C LEU A 180 -9.87 -10.85 18.32
#